data_AF-A0A1G7V597-F1
#
_entry.id   AF-A0A1G7V597-F1
#
_cell.length_a   1.000
_cell.length_b   1.000
_cell.length_c   1.000
_cell.angle_alpha   90.00
_cell.angle_beta   90.00
_cell.angle_gamma   90.00
#
_symmetry.space_group_name_H-M   'P 1'
#
loop_
_entity.id
_entity.type
_entity.pdbx_description
1 polymer ?
#
loop_
_entity_poly.entity_id
_entity_poly.type
_entity_poly.pdbx_seq_one_letter_code
_entity_poly.pdbx_strand_id
1 'polypeptide(L)'
;MGKRVKRKKYRYIDSESILVVLIMLGLLSIAITQLLMTNDDIKVFLSSTQRLEGINLNSNLSQEGKVTIEVVEKDKALNSFVLLDGEPVANFSTKSITITVRPNQILEIDGTREKEPLHFKVVAISENVIEPQNTTVVKVDKNIQKICMIRLK
;
A
#
# COMPACT_ATOMS: atom_id res chain seq x y z
N MET A 1 -63.51 -48.95 17.84
CA MET A 1 -62.63 -48.40 16.78
C MET A 1 -61.46 -47.67 17.42
N GLY A 2 -60.25 -48.24 17.40
CA GLY A 2 -59.06 -47.65 18.02
C GLY A 2 -58.37 -46.63 17.11
N LYS A 3 -58.13 -45.41 17.61
CA LYS A 3 -57.36 -44.36 16.92
C LYS A 3 -55.86 -44.67 17.01
N ARG A 4 -55.23 -44.97 15.87
CA ARG A 4 -53.76 -45.08 15.76
C ARG A 4 -53.14 -43.69 15.74
N VAL A 5 -52.55 -43.28 16.86
CA VAL A 5 -51.73 -42.06 16.94
C VAL A 5 -50.35 -42.36 16.33
N LYS A 6 -50.02 -41.71 15.21
CA LYS A 6 -48.69 -41.79 14.59
C LYS A 6 -47.67 -41.06 15.48
N ARG A 7 -46.78 -41.80 16.14
CA ARG A 7 -45.64 -41.24 16.87
C ARG A 7 -44.64 -40.66 15.85
N LYS A 8 -44.37 -39.36 15.91
CA LYS A 8 -43.23 -38.73 15.20
C LYS A 8 -41.94 -39.27 15.82
N LYS A 9 -41.13 -39.96 15.02
CA LYS A 9 -39.76 -40.35 15.38
C LYS A 9 -38.90 -39.08 15.40
N TYR A 10 -38.56 -38.60 16.59
CA TYR A 10 -37.47 -37.65 16.75
C TYR A 10 -36.15 -38.41 16.55
N ARG A 11 -35.40 -38.00 15.52
CA ARG A 11 -34.08 -38.54 15.21
C ARG A 11 -33.13 -37.95 16.26
N TYR A 12 -32.65 -38.76 17.20
CA TYR A 12 -31.54 -38.36 18.06
C TYR A 12 -30.37 -38.01 17.16
N ILE A 13 -29.82 -36.81 17.34
CA ILE A 13 -28.61 -36.38 16.64
C ILE A 13 -27.47 -36.71 17.61
N ASP A 14 -26.59 -37.63 17.22
CA ASP A 14 -25.46 -38.02 18.06
C ASP A 14 -24.53 -36.80 18.24
N SER A 15 -24.28 -36.42 19.49
CA SER A 15 -23.47 -35.25 19.84
C SER A 15 -22.06 -35.32 19.24
N GLU A 16 -21.52 -36.53 19.09
CA GLU A 16 -20.23 -36.80 18.44
C GLU A 16 -20.26 -36.47 16.94
N SER A 17 -21.34 -36.83 16.24
CA SER A 17 -21.48 -36.51 14.81
C SER A 17 -21.62 -35.00 14.59
N ILE A 18 -22.28 -34.29 15.50
CA ILE A 18 -22.36 -32.82 15.47
C ILE A 18 -20.98 -32.21 15.65
N LEU A 19 -20.19 -32.72 16.61
CA LEU A 19 -18.86 -32.20 16.90
C LEU A 19 -17.92 -32.35 15.69
N VAL A 20 -17.94 -33.52 15.04
CA VAL A 20 -17.11 -33.78 13.85
C VAL A 20 -17.50 -32.87 12.68
N VAL A 21 -18.80 -32.64 12.48
CA VAL A 21 -19.28 -31.72 11.43
C VAL A 21 -18.83 -30.28 11.70
N LEU A 22 -18.87 -29.82 12.96
CA LEU A 22 -18.40 -28.48 13.33
C LEU A 22 -16.89 -28.32 13.08
N ILE A 23 -16.09 -29.33 13.42
CA ILE A 23 -14.64 -29.31 13.18
C ILE A 23 -14.34 -29.26 11.67
N MET A 24 -15.01 -30.10 10.88
CA MET A 24 -14.84 -30.11 9.42
C MET A 24 -15.24 -28.78 8.78
N LEU A 25 -16.33 -28.16 9.27
CA LEU A 25 -16.79 -26.85 8.79
C LEU A 25 -15.81 -25.73 9.15
N GLY A 26 -15.20 -25.81 10.35
CA GLY A 26 -14.14 -24.91 10.77
C GLY A 26 -12.89 -25.03 9.88
N LEU A 27 -12.41 -26.25 9.63
CA LEU A 27 -11.27 -26.49 8.74
C LEU A 27 -11.54 -26.00 7.32
N LEU A 28 -12.76 -26.22 6.81
CA LEU A 28 -13.17 -25.73 5.50
C LEU A 28 -13.18 -24.19 5.45
N SER A 29 -13.65 -23.53 6.51
CA SER A 29 -13.63 -22.06 6.58
C SER A 29 -12.21 -21.50 6.52
N ILE A 30 -11.25 -22.13 7.22
CA ILE A 30 -9.83 -21.72 7.18
C ILE A 30 -9.27 -21.90 5.77
N ALA A 31 -9.51 -23.05 5.12
CA ALA A 31 -9.05 -23.29 3.76
C ALA A 31 -9.60 -22.26 2.75
N ILE A 32 -10.89 -21.89 2.90
CA ILE A 32 -11.52 -20.84 2.08
C ILE A 32 -10.82 -19.50 2.31
N THR A 33 -10.55 -19.11 3.56
CA THR A 33 -9.85 -17.84 3.84
C THR A 33 -8.45 -17.80 3.24
N GLN A 34 -7.71 -18.92 3.26
CA GLN A 34 -6.38 -19.00 2.63
C GLN A 34 -6.47 -18.82 1.11
N LEU A 35 -7.47 -19.41 0.46
CA LEU A 35 -7.71 -19.25 -0.97
C LEU A 35 -8.08 -17.80 -1.35
N LEU A 36 -8.94 -17.16 -0.54
CA LEU A 36 -9.29 -15.76 -0.70
C LEU A 36 -8.07 -14.84 -0.49
N MET A 37 -7.21 -15.11 0.48
CA MET A 37 -6.01 -14.29 0.73
C MET A 37 -4.85 -14.54 -0.25
N THR A 38 -4.86 -15.66 -0.99
CA THR A 38 -3.82 -15.97 -1.99
C THR A 38 -4.01 -15.18 -3.29
N ASN A 39 -5.25 -14.82 -3.62
CA ASN A 39 -5.54 -13.96 -4.76
C ASN A 39 -5.48 -12.49 -4.33
N ASP A 40 -4.51 -11.75 -4.85
CA ASP A 40 -4.33 -10.33 -4.52
C ASP A 40 -5.57 -9.47 -4.85
N ASP A 41 -6.42 -9.91 -5.78
CA ASP A 41 -7.69 -9.25 -6.14
C ASP A 41 -8.76 -9.30 -5.03
N ILE A 42 -8.73 -10.34 -4.17
CA ILE A 42 -9.75 -10.53 -3.12
C ILE A 42 -9.30 -9.91 -1.79
N LYS A 43 -7.98 -9.77 -1.57
CA LYS A 43 -7.43 -8.94 -0.49
C LYS A 43 -8.01 -7.52 -0.52
N VAL A 44 -8.23 -6.96 -1.71
CA VAL A 44 -8.82 -5.62 -1.91
C VAL A 44 -10.29 -5.57 -1.46
N PHE A 45 -11.03 -6.68 -1.53
CA PHE A 45 -12.43 -6.73 -1.11
C PHE A 45 -12.58 -6.94 0.40
N LEU A 46 -11.70 -7.73 1.02
CA LEU A 46 -11.63 -7.96 2.48
C LEU A 46 -10.96 -6.80 3.23
N SER A 47 -10.09 -6.01 2.59
CA SER A 47 -9.57 -4.76 3.15
C SER A 47 -10.61 -3.62 3.15
N SER A 48 -11.89 -3.91 2.87
CA SER A 48 -12.99 -2.95 3.01
C SER A 48 -13.18 -2.41 4.45
N THR A 49 -12.42 -2.87 5.44
CA THR A 49 -12.27 -2.15 6.72
C THR A 49 -11.47 -0.85 6.59
N GLN A 50 -10.65 -0.66 5.55
CA GLN A 50 -10.09 0.65 5.16
C GLN A 50 -11.18 1.61 4.66
N ARG A 51 -12.36 1.13 4.25
CA ARG A 51 -13.50 2.00 3.88
C ARG A 51 -14.28 2.53 5.09
N LEU A 52 -13.98 2.07 6.30
CA LEU A 52 -14.51 2.65 7.55
C LEU A 52 -13.63 3.79 8.09
N GLU A 53 -12.44 4.03 7.52
CA GLU A 53 -11.62 5.23 7.77
C GLU A 53 -12.08 6.47 6.98
N GLY A 54 -13.22 6.37 6.30
CA GLY A 54 -13.93 7.53 5.78
C GLY A 54 -13.47 8.02 4.41
N ILE A 55 -14.43 8.66 3.73
CA ILE A 55 -14.34 9.43 2.48
C ILE A 55 -14.10 8.67 1.15
N ASN A 56 -15.24 8.18 0.63
CA ASN A 56 -15.75 8.30 -0.75
C ASN A 56 -14.76 8.70 -1.86
N LEU A 57 -14.46 7.73 -2.72
CA LEU A 57 -14.05 7.96 -4.09
C LEU A 57 -15.28 8.39 -4.90
N ASN A 58 -15.33 9.68 -5.27
CA ASN A 58 -15.67 10.20 -6.60
C ASN A 58 -15.99 11.71 -6.49
N SER A 59 -15.38 12.51 -7.38
CA SER A 59 -15.71 13.93 -7.68
C SER A 59 -14.95 15.06 -6.96
N ASN A 60 -13.79 14.81 -6.36
CA ASN A 60 -12.78 15.86 -6.31
C ASN A 60 -11.50 15.26 -6.86
N LEU A 61 -10.96 15.91 -7.88
CA LEU A 61 -9.60 15.73 -8.39
C LEU A 61 -8.71 15.17 -7.28
N SER A 62 -8.31 13.90 -7.35
CA SER A 62 -7.08 13.47 -6.68
C SER A 62 -6.04 14.40 -7.25
N GLN A 63 -5.73 15.48 -6.53
CA GLN A 63 -4.67 16.36 -6.93
C GLN A 63 -3.41 15.54 -6.76
N GLU A 64 -3.03 14.87 -7.83
CA GLU A 64 -1.77 14.18 -7.94
C GLU A 64 -0.80 15.20 -8.52
N GLY A 65 0.29 15.43 -7.79
CA GLY A 65 1.43 16.16 -8.30
C GLY A 65 2.38 15.22 -9.03
N LYS A 66 3.19 15.76 -9.93
CA LYS A 66 4.38 15.08 -10.43
C LYS A 66 5.60 15.85 -10.00
N VAL A 67 6.60 15.13 -9.49
CA VAL A 67 7.90 15.70 -9.09
C VAL A 67 8.99 14.94 -9.82
N THR A 68 9.87 15.66 -10.51
CA THR A 68 11.04 15.11 -11.18
C THR A 68 12.29 15.44 -10.38
N ILE A 69 13.04 14.40 -10.04
CA ILE A 69 14.27 14.49 -9.24
C ILE A 69 15.42 13.99 -10.10
N GLU A 70 16.56 14.68 -10.06
CA GLU A 70 17.78 14.37 -10.79
C GLU A 70 18.95 14.17 -9.83
N VAL A 71 19.81 13.18 -10.11
CA VAL A 71 21.13 13.05 -9.45
C VAL A 71 22.14 13.94 -10.18
N VAL A 72 22.88 14.76 -9.42
CA VAL A 72 23.74 15.82 -9.98
C VAL A 72 25.06 15.26 -10.53
N GLU A 73 25.73 14.40 -9.77
CA GLU A 73 27.11 13.96 -10.07
C GLU A 73 27.20 12.80 -11.06
N LYS A 74 26.11 12.03 -11.25
CA LYS A 74 26.14 10.75 -11.96
C LYS A 74 25.01 10.66 -12.97
N ASP A 75 25.19 9.85 -13.99
CA ASP A 75 24.10 9.52 -14.93
C ASP A 75 23.10 8.51 -14.37
N LYS A 76 23.47 7.78 -13.31
CA LYS A 76 22.66 6.75 -12.63
C LYS A 76 23.12 6.61 -11.17
N ALA A 77 22.17 6.31 -10.28
CA ALA A 77 22.42 5.95 -8.89
C ALA A 77 21.48 4.79 -8.47
N LEU A 78 21.80 3.58 -8.95
CA LEU A 78 20.96 2.38 -8.76
C LEU A 78 20.76 1.99 -7.28
N ASN A 79 21.65 2.43 -6.40
CA ASN A 79 21.60 2.16 -4.96
C ASN A 79 20.90 3.29 -4.17
N SER A 80 20.41 4.32 -4.86
CA SER A 80 19.65 5.41 -4.29
C SER A 80 18.16 5.25 -4.62
N PHE A 81 17.32 5.38 -3.61
CA PHE A 81 15.86 5.22 -3.73
C PHE A 81 15.16 6.50 -3.32
N VAL A 82 14.09 6.85 -4.03
CA VAL A 82 13.15 7.87 -3.58
C VAL A 82 12.09 7.19 -2.75
N LEU A 83 11.85 7.74 -1.57
CA LEU A 83 10.84 7.27 -0.64
C LEU A 83 9.69 8.27 -0.56
N LEU A 84 8.47 7.75 -0.43
CA LEU A 84 7.30 8.51 -0.01
C LEU A 84 6.78 7.88 1.29
N ASP A 85 6.73 8.67 2.36
CA ASP A 85 6.30 8.21 3.69
C ASP A 85 7.08 6.97 4.18
N GLY A 86 8.39 6.91 3.89
CA GLY A 86 9.27 5.80 4.23
C GLY A 86 9.24 4.61 3.26
N GLU A 87 8.32 4.57 2.30
CA GLU A 87 8.20 3.47 1.34
C GLU A 87 8.96 3.76 0.03
N PRO A 88 9.79 2.84 -0.48
CA PRO A 88 10.54 3.04 -1.72
C PRO A 88 9.62 2.98 -2.95
N VAL A 89 9.57 4.07 -3.72
CA VAL A 89 8.70 4.20 -4.90
C VAL A 89 9.44 4.17 -6.23
N ALA A 90 10.72 4.55 -6.24
CA ALA A 90 11.55 4.57 -7.44
C ALA A 90 13.05 4.54 -7.09
N ASN A 91 13.88 4.18 -8.06
CA ASN A 91 15.33 4.31 -7.98
C ASN A 91 15.90 5.08 -9.17
N PHE A 92 17.13 5.58 -9.06
CA PHE A 92 17.78 6.34 -10.14
C PHE A 92 18.47 5.40 -11.15
N SER A 93 17.67 4.57 -11.83
CA SER A 93 18.14 3.75 -12.97
C SER A 93 18.53 4.58 -14.20
N THR A 94 18.08 5.83 -14.22
CA THR A 94 18.45 6.93 -15.11
C THR A 94 18.83 8.15 -14.28
N LYS A 95 19.34 9.19 -14.95
CA LYS A 95 19.81 10.42 -14.28
C LYS A 95 18.69 11.14 -13.55
N SER A 96 17.51 11.14 -14.15
CA SER A 96 16.30 11.73 -13.59
C SER A 96 15.18 10.69 -13.53
N ILE A 97 14.28 10.89 -12.57
CA ILE A 97 13.06 10.11 -12.40
C ILE A 97 11.90 11.03 -12.07
N THR A 98 10.71 10.65 -12.49
CA THR A 98 9.47 11.37 -12.19
C THR A 98 8.58 10.48 -11.35
N ILE A 99 8.15 10.99 -10.20
CA ILE A 99 7.25 10.30 -9.27
C ILE A 99 5.91 11.04 -9.18
N THR A 100 4.85 10.30 -8.91
CA THR A 100 3.54 10.84 -8.58
C THR A 100 3.45 11.04 -7.07
N VAL A 101 2.99 12.21 -6.64
CA VAL A 101 2.90 12.60 -5.22
C VAL A 101 1.50 13.06 -4.85
N ARG A 102 1.14 12.90 -3.58
CA ARG A 102 -0.12 13.38 -2.99
C ARG A 102 0.15 14.39 -1.88
N PRO A 103 -0.85 15.21 -1.51
CA PRO A 103 -0.70 16.16 -0.40
C PRO A 103 -0.28 15.47 0.89
N ASN A 104 0.53 16.16 1.69
CA ASN A 104 1.00 15.75 3.02
C ASN A 104 1.92 14.51 3.07
N GLN A 105 2.29 13.95 1.92
CA GLN A 105 3.31 12.91 1.88
C GLN A 105 4.69 13.48 2.20
N ILE A 106 5.54 12.70 2.85
CA ILE A 106 6.93 13.06 3.13
C ILE A 106 7.79 12.53 1.99
N LEU A 107 8.50 13.42 1.30
CA LEU A 107 9.45 13.06 0.26
C LEU A 107 10.85 12.93 0.86
N GLU A 108 11.47 11.76 0.64
CA GLU A 108 12.80 11.44 1.17
C GLU A 108 13.65 10.73 0.11
N ILE A 109 14.96 10.71 0.35
CA ILE A 109 15.91 9.94 -0.45
C ILE A 109 16.71 9.03 0.47
N ASP A 110 16.69 7.74 0.17
CA ASP A 110 17.56 6.75 0.78
C ASP A 110 18.85 6.61 -0.06
N GLY A 111 19.96 7.04 0.53
CA GLY A 111 21.31 6.84 -0.01
C GLY A 111 22.17 5.95 0.91
N THR A 112 21.58 5.17 1.81
CA THR A 112 22.30 4.33 2.79
C THR A 112 23.25 3.33 2.13
N ARG A 113 22.96 2.92 0.89
CA ARG A 113 23.74 1.95 0.10
C ARG A 113 24.74 2.59 -0.87
N GLU A 114 24.81 3.92 -0.92
CA GLU A 114 25.79 4.61 -1.75
C GLU A 114 27.19 4.60 -1.12
N LYS A 115 28.21 4.51 -1.96
CA LYS A 115 29.60 4.49 -1.51
C LYS A 115 30.13 5.88 -1.14
N GLU A 116 29.58 6.89 -1.79
CA GLU A 116 29.99 8.29 -1.75
C GLU A 116 28.75 9.18 -1.58
N PRO A 117 28.89 10.38 -1.00
CA PRO A 117 27.80 11.33 -0.91
C PRO A 117 27.36 11.80 -2.29
N LEU A 118 26.05 11.90 -2.50
CA LEU A 118 25.43 12.36 -3.75
C LEU A 118 24.52 13.56 -3.48
N HIS A 119 24.36 14.41 -4.49
CA HIS A 119 23.39 15.48 -4.46
C HIS A 119 22.23 15.18 -5.40
N PHE A 120 21.03 15.46 -4.91
CA PHE A 120 19.80 15.30 -5.65
C PHE A 120 19.08 16.62 -5.74
N LYS A 121 18.51 16.90 -6.91
CA LYS A 121 17.86 18.17 -7.20
C LYS A 121 16.45 17.94 -7.72
N VAL A 122 15.50 18.69 -7.19
CA VAL A 122 14.17 18.81 -7.80
C VAL A 122 14.28 19.71 -9.03
N VAL A 123 14.07 19.14 -10.21
CA VAL A 123 14.26 19.82 -11.51
C VAL A 123 12.96 20.22 -12.18
N ALA A 124 11.87 19.51 -11.91
CA ALA A 124 10.54 19.87 -12.39
C ALA A 124 9.46 19.45 -11.43
N ILE A 125 8.36 20.21 -11.42
CA ILE A 125 7.12 19.90 -10.71
C ILE A 125 5.94 20.20 -11.62
N SER A 126 4.81 19.52 -11.44
CA SER A 126 3.56 19.88 -12.10
C SER A 126 2.95 21.16 -11.52
N GLU A 127 2.07 21.81 -12.28
CA GLU A 127 1.53 23.14 -11.94
C GLU A 127 0.78 23.20 -10.61
N ASN A 128 0.27 22.08 -10.13
CA ASN A 128 -0.47 21.94 -8.88
C ASN A 128 0.43 21.67 -7.66
N VAL A 129 1.74 21.54 -7.82
CA VAL A 129 2.69 21.36 -6.70
C VAL A 129 3.19 22.72 -6.23
N ILE A 130 3.07 22.98 -4.92
CA ILE A 130 3.62 24.16 -4.25
C ILE A 130 4.99 23.82 -3.62
N GLU A 131 5.09 22.68 -2.95
CA GLU A 131 6.33 22.16 -2.35
C GLU A 131 6.54 20.70 -2.79
N PRO A 132 7.76 20.29 -3.19
CA PRO A 132 9.01 21.08 -3.18
C PRO A 132 9.07 22.14 -4.28
N GLN A 133 9.85 23.21 -4.04
CA GLN A 133 10.17 24.17 -5.09
C GLN A 133 11.24 23.60 -6.03
N ASN A 134 11.07 23.84 -7.33
CA ASN A 134 12.13 23.66 -8.32
C ASN A 134 13.39 24.37 -7.81
N THR A 135 14.54 23.68 -7.86
CA THR A 135 15.87 24.10 -7.35
C THR A 135 16.30 23.61 -5.97
N THR A 136 15.45 22.92 -5.21
CA THR A 136 15.89 22.31 -3.93
C THR A 136 16.99 21.28 -4.20
N VAL A 137 18.20 21.52 -3.68
CA VAL A 137 19.34 20.58 -3.73
C VAL A 137 19.55 19.97 -2.35
N VAL A 138 19.61 18.64 -2.30
CA VAL A 138 19.76 17.89 -1.05
C VAL A 138 20.98 16.99 -1.16
N LYS A 139 21.90 17.12 -0.21
CA LYS A 139 23.03 16.21 -0.04
C LYS A 139 22.57 14.98 0.75
N VAL A 140 22.88 13.80 0.24
CA VAL A 140 22.63 12.52 0.92
C VAL A 140 23.96 11.81 1.09
N ASP A 141 24.28 11.41 2.32
CA ASP A 141 25.56 10.83 2.70
C ASP A 141 25.35 9.61 3.59
N LYS A 142 25.15 8.45 2.96
CA LYS A 142 24.96 7.16 3.63
C LYS A 142 23.84 7.16 4.66
N ASN A 143 22.82 7.98 4.44
CA ASN A 143 21.66 8.14 5.30
C ASN A 143 20.37 8.21 4.47
N ILE A 144 19.25 8.23 5.19
CA ILE A 144 17.96 8.66 4.63
C ILE A 144 17.83 10.15 4.93
N GLN A 145 17.56 10.94 3.90
CA GLN A 145 17.42 12.38 4.02
C GLN A 145 16.02 12.81 3.60
N LYS A 146 15.31 13.45 4.52
CA LYS A 146 14.05 14.12 4.24
C LYS A 146 14.29 15.36 3.37
N ILE A 147 13.56 15.47 2.27
CA ILE A 147 13.54 16.64 1.39
C ILE A 147 12.51 17.64 1.91
N CYS A 148 11.24 17.25 1.95
CA CYS A 148 10.13 18.12 2.34
C CYS A 148 8.85 17.32 2.62
N MET A 149 7.81 18.02 3.05
CA MET A 149 6.43 17.53 2.99
C MET A 149 5.78 18.09 1.72
N ILE A 150 5.10 17.25 0.96
CA ILE A 150 4.45 17.64 -0.29
C ILE A 150 3.25 18.54 0.02
N ARG A 151 3.21 19.70 -0.65
CA ARG A 151 2.05 20.60 -0.61
C ARG A 151 1.57 20.85 -2.03
N LEU A 152 0.27 20.66 -2.25
CA LEU A 152 -0.39 20.94 -3.51
C LEU A 152 -1.34 22.13 -3.36
N LYS A 153 -1.78 22.70 -4.49
CA LYS A 153 -2.59 23.92 -4.58
C LYS A 153 -4.03 23.80 -4.09
#